data_AF-A0A845R464-F1
#
_entry.id   AF-A0A845R464-F1
#
_cell.length_a   1.000
_cell.length_b   1.000
_cell.length_c   1.000
_cell.angle_alpha   90.00
_cell.angle_beta   90.00
_cell.angle_gamma   90.00
#
_symmetry.space_group_name_H-M   'P 1'
#
loop_
_entity.id
_entity.type
_entity.pdbx_description
1 polymer ?
#
loop_
_entity_poly.entity_id
_entity_poly.type
_entity_poly.pdbx_seq_one_letter_code
_entity_poly.pdbx_strand_id
1 'polypeptide(L)'
;MKNRRFFQKLIAVLLLAALACPIGVNAMAVEEWESTKTTYRYAGYTYDAWTILYKDNDGRYRSSSWIQEQNNSPLPAKYIGVSAEIRNTSGKILISRPVKYNAAAESWIWQETSSARGEGTIYSTGKAYLSNGSQSVEYDLPRSANVSTGRWAAAFQALAEETLTAEGTYPVNAKGQTYGSAALSKVVGYEPDLLAAVGIDGVDGYILRTDVRPELNTFEEICAYEKAMDARTDCTIPLFDAEGNEIGRFQYGEKVETSDDVKRTLDWLEQEKQKYMEQVREDIRERRDVVEVLQNGVDGYCRRKDMDPSWGLSFEQLSEYVEVQDTITYFAAPIYDGDGNKIGMFDMSGPSTPSPETQRIIDRLTAEQAAVLNQEERKITDLQALAEKALTAKGIYPVNAKGQTYGPAALSELVGYEPDLLAAVGIGGVDGYILRTDVHPELNTFEEICAYEEAMAARTDCTIPLFDAEGNEIGRFQYGEKLEPSEDVRRTIDRLEQEKQAARAR
;
A
#
# COMPACT_ATOMS: atom_id res chain seq x y z
N MET A 1 21.43 41.96 -9.51
CA MET A 1 20.87 40.82 -10.28
C MET A 1 21.81 40.44 -11.44
N LYS A 2 22.79 39.58 -11.17
CA LYS A 2 23.71 38.90 -12.11
C LYS A 2 24.60 38.06 -11.18
N ASN A 3 24.63 36.73 -11.34
CA ASN A 3 25.40 35.72 -10.57
C ASN A 3 24.58 34.53 -10.03
N ARG A 4 23.37 34.25 -10.57
CA ARG A 4 22.68 32.96 -10.33
C ARG A 4 22.65 32.00 -11.53
N ARG A 5 23.23 32.38 -12.68
CA ARG A 5 23.28 31.53 -13.89
C ARG A 5 24.65 30.91 -14.22
N PHE A 6 25.69 31.21 -13.44
CA PHE A 6 27.02 30.61 -13.62
C PHE A 6 27.24 29.34 -12.78
N PHE A 7 26.57 29.23 -11.62
CA PHE A 7 26.69 28.07 -10.72
C PHE A 7 25.89 26.84 -11.17
N GLN A 8 24.86 27.01 -12.01
CA GLN A 8 24.09 25.88 -12.57
C GLN A 8 24.77 25.22 -13.78
N LYS A 9 25.80 25.85 -14.37
CA LYS A 9 26.57 25.24 -15.48
C LYS A 9 27.87 24.56 -15.03
N LEU A 10 28.34 24.80 -13.80
CA LEU A 10 29.51 24.07 -13.25
C LEU A 10 29.14 22.68 -12.71
N ILE A 11 27.92 22.50 -12.20
CA ILE A 11 27.44 21.19 -11.68
C ILE A 11 27.14 20.21 -12.83
N ALA A 12 26.70 20.71 -14.00
CA ALA A 12 26.47 19.86 -15.17
C ALA A 12 27.76 19.41 -15.88
N VAL A 13 28.89 20.11 -15.72
CA VAL A 13 30.18 19.75 -16.34
C VAL A 13 31.01 18.83 -15.43
N LEU A 14 30.85 18.90 -14.11
CA LEU A 14 31.47 17.94 -13.18
C LEU A 14 30.76 16.57 -13.16
N LEU A 15 29.47 16.50 -13.53
CA LEU A 15 28.75 15.24 -13.73
C LEU A 15 29.03 14.57 -15.10
N LEU A 16 29.64 15.29 -16.05
CA LEU A 16 30.04 14.76 -17.37
C LEU A 16 31.55 14.43 -17.46
N ALA A 17 32.37 14.90 -16.51
CA ALA A 17 33.82 14.64 -16.47
C ALA A 17 34.22 13.44 -15.59
N ALA A 18 33.31 12.87 -14.80
CA ALA A 18 33.50 11.53 -14.21
C ALA A 18 33.30 10.39 -15.24
N LEU A 19 32.96 10.74 -16.49
CA LEU A 19 32.77 9.84 -17.63
C LEU A 19 34.00 9.73 -18.55
N ALA A 20 35.17 10.25 -18.14
CA ALA A 20 36.39 10.15 -18.93
C ALA A 20 37.66 10.18 -18.06
N CYS A 21 38.00 9.05 -17.43
CA CYS A 21 39.39 8.70 -17.12
C CYS A 21 39.60 7.22 -17.45
N PRO A 22 40.32 6.89 -18.53
CA PRO A 22 40.60 5.51 -18.88
C PRO A 22 41.76 5.01 -18.01
N ILE A 23 41.43 4.37 -16.89
CA ILE A 23 42.39 3.44 -16.28
C ILE A 23 42.34 2.19 -17.14
N GLY A 24 43.34 2.07 -18.02
CA GLY A 24 43.56 0.88 -18.82
C GLY A 24 43.86 -0.31 -17.91
N VAL A 25 42.81 -1.04 -17.56
CA VAL A 25 42.89 -2.49 -17.42
C VAL A 25 42.17 -2.98 -18.66
N ASN A 26 42.88 -3.69 -19.55
CA ASN A 26 42.20 -4.53 -20.54
C ASN A 26 41.48 -5.63 -19.75
N ALA A 27 40.32 -5.30 -19.18
CA ALA A 27 39.37 -6.29 -18.76
C ALA A 27 38.91 -6.94 -20.07
N MET A 28 39.36 -8.17 -20.31
CA MET A 28 38.63 -9.08 -21.18
C MET A 28 37.15 -8.88 -20.86
N ALA A 29 36.34 -8.43 -21.82
CA ALA A 29 34.92 -8.25 -21.58
C ALA A 29 34.37 -9.62 -21.17
N VAL A 30 34.04 -9.76 -19.88
CA VAL A 30 33.38 -10.96 -19.36
C VAL A 30 32.07 -11.06 -20.13
N GLU A 31 31.89 -12.15 -20.86
CA GLU A 31 30.64 -12.40 -21.58
C GLU A 31 29.61 -12.79 -20.53
N GLU A 32 28.72 -11.85 -20.22
CA GLU A 32 27.68 -12.01 -19.20
C GLU A 32 26.29 -11.81 -19.82
N TRP A 33 25.33 -12.58 -19.31
CA TRP A 33 23.94 -12.48 -19.70
C TRP A 33 23.07 -12.30 -18.46
N GLU A 34 22.57 -11.08 -18.27
CA GLU A 34 21.62 -10.75 -17.21
C GLU A 34 20.18 -11.04 -17.66
N SER A 35 19.33 -11.46 -16.73
CA SER A 35 17.89 -11.58 -16.95
C SER A 35 17.19 -10.23 -16.79
N THR A 36 16.01 -10.05 -17.40
CA THR A 36 15.12 -8.96 -16.97
C THR A 36 14.78 -9.12 -15.48
N LYS A 37 14.88 -8.04 -14.71
CA LYS A 37 14.46 -8.02 -13.31
C LYS A 37 12.98 -8.38 -13.21
N THR A 38 12.64 -9.27 -12.28
CA THR A 38 11.27 -9.66 -11.95
C THR A 38 10.94 -9.17 -10.56
N THR A 39 9.76 -8.58 -10.41
CA THR A 39 9.30 -8.06 -9.14
C THR A 39 8.37 -9.06 -8.45
N TYR A 40 8.63 -9.34 -7.18
CA TYR A 40 7.79 -10.14 -6.29
C TYR A 40 7.25 -9.27 -5.16
N ARG A 41 6.09 -9.64 -4.61
CA ARG A 41 5.49 -8.97 -3.46
C ARG A 41 5.17 -10.00 -2.40
N TYR A 42 5.71 -9.81 -1.20
CA TYR A 42 5.46 -10.71 -0.08
C TYR A 42 5.68 -9.99 1.26
N ALA A 43 4.84 -10.26 2.24
CA ALA A 43 4.95 -9.72 3.60
C ALA A 43 5.06 -8.19 3.68
N GLY A 44 4.35 -7.46 2.81
CA GLY A 44 4.39 -5.99 2.74
C GLY A 44 5.62 -5.41 2.02
N TYR A 45 6.55 -6.25 1.55
CA TYR A 45 7.72 -5.83 0.81
C TYR A 45 7.58 -6.08 -0.69
N THR A 46 8.30 -5.26 -1.46
CA THR A 46 8.46 -5.44 -2.90
C THR A 46 9.91 -5.79 -3.18
N TYR A 47 10.15 -6.88 -3.88
CA TYR A 47 11.48 -7.42 -4.14
C TYR A 47 11.75 -7.45 -5.63
N ASP A 48 12.89 -6.95 -6.06
CA ASP A 48 13.40 -7.18 -7.40
C ASP A 48 14.43 -8.31 -7.36
N ALA A 49 14.23 -9.31 -8.21
CA ALA A 49 15.15 -10.44 -8.32
C ALA A 49 15.56 -10.67 -9.77
N TRP A 50 16.80 -11.10 -9.95
CA TRP A 50 17.39 -11.35 -11.26
C TRP A 50 18.49 -12.39 -11.18
N THR A 51 18.90 -12.86 -12.35
CA THR A 51 19.97 -13.83 -12.48
C THR A 51 20.95 -13.39 -13.56
N ILE A 52 22.23 -13.76 -13.38
CA ILE A 52 23.30 -13.45 -14.31
C ILE A 52 24.06 -14.74 -14.58
N LEU A 53 24.22 -15.05 -15.86
CA LEU A 53 25.11 -16.12 -16.31
C LEU A 53 26.43 -15.49 -16.75
N TYR A 54 27.53 -15.91 -16.15
CA TYR A 54 28.89 -15.51 -16.54
C TYR A 54 29.53 -16.64 -17.34
N LYS A 55 30.23 -16.27 -18.41
CA LYS A 55 31.17 -17.17 -19.10
C LYS A 55 32.56 -16.95 -18.54
N ASP A 56 33.03 -17.91 -17.75
CA ASP A 56 34.37 -17.84 -17.18
C ASP A 56 35.43 -18.21 -18.25
N ASN A 57 35.16 -19.26 -19.04
CA ASN A 57 36.07 -19.78 -20.08
C ASN A 57 35.26 -20.50 -21.16
N ASP A 58 35.94 -20.98 -22.21
CA ASP A 58 35.32 -21.78 -23.26
C ASP A 58 34.61 -23.03 -22.69
N GLY A 59 33.28 -23.03 -22.79
CA GLY A 59 32.42 -24.13 -22.34
C GLY A 59 32.20 -24.21 -20.82
N ARG A 60 32.69 -23.25 -20.03
CA ARG A 60 32.46 -23.20 -18.58
C ARG A 60 31.74 -21.92 -18.18
N TYR A 61 30.72 -22.10 -17.35
CA TYR A 61 29.80 -21.05 -16.98
C TYR A 61 29.45 -21.10 -15.51
N ARG A 62 29.06 -19.94 -15.00
CA ARG A 62 28.72 -19.75 -13.60
C ARG A 62 27.44 -18.93 -13.50
N SER A 63 26.60 -19.28 -12.54
CA SER A 63 25.33 -18.61 -12.30
C SER A 63 25.44 -17.76 -11.05
N SER A 64 24.83 -16.58 -11.08
CA SER A 64 24.51 -15.82 -9.89
C SER A 64 23.03 -15.47 -9.86
N SER A 65 22.43 -15.62 -8.70
CA SER A 65 21.05 -15.24 -8.41
C SER A 65 21.05 -14.13 -7.39
N TRP A 66 20.17 -13.16 -7.57
CA TRP A 66 20.11 -11.94 -6.77
C TRP A 66 18.68 -11.67 -6.35
N ILE A 67 18.52 -11.17 -5.14
CA ILE A 67 17.26 -10.62 -4.66
C ILE A 67 17.53 -9.39 -3.82
N GLN A 68 16.71 -8.36 -4.03
CA GLN A 68 16.86 -7.04 -3.41
C GLN A 68 15.47 -6.51 -3.05
N GLU A 69 15.32 -5.93 -1.86
CA GLU A 69 14.16 -5.10 -1.53
C GLU A 69 14.22 -3.83 -2.38
N GLN A 70 13.15 -3.53 -3.10
CA GLN A 70 13.10 -2.52 -4.16
C GLN A 70 13.51 -1.12 -3.68
N ASN A 71 13.24 -0.78 -2.42
CA ASN A 71 13.63 0.49 -1.83
C ASN A 71 15.02 0.46 -1.19
N ASN A 72 15.73 -0.67 -1.19
CA ASN A 72 16.95 -0.90 -0.44
C ASN A 72 16.79 -0.83 1.09
N SER A 73 15.60 -1.12 1.60
CA SER A 73 15.34 -1.24 3.03
C SER A 73 16.00 -2.48 3.61
N PRO A 74 16.78 -2.37 4.72
CA PRO A 74 17.34 -3.54 5.38
C PRO A 74 16.23 -4.46 5.89
N LEU A 75 16.20 -5.70 5.42
CA LEU A 75 15.27 -6.74 5.85
C LEU A 75 15.86 -7.49 7.05
N PRO A 76 15.05 -7.89 8.04
CA PRO A 76 15.55 -8.69 9.17
C PRO A 76 16.22 -9.98 8.70
N ALA A 77 17.12 -10.52 9.53
CA ALA A 77 17.79 -11.78 9.23
C ALA A 77 16.77 -12.88 8.87
N LYS A 78 17.10 -13.68 7.85
CA LYS A 78 16.29 -14.78 7.30
C LYS A 78 15.02 -14.41 6.54
N TYR A 79 14.74 -13.13 6.28
CA TYR A 79 13.58 -12.71 5.50
C TYR A 79 13.75 -12.96 4.00
N ILE A 80 14.99 -13.01 3.51
CA ILE A 80 15.29 -13.32 2.11
C ILE A 80 16.29 -14.47 2.03
N GLY A 81 15.99 -15.42 1.16
CA GLY A 81 16.85 -16.53 0.78
C GLY A 81 16.94 -16.61 -0.73
N VAL A 82 18.10 -17.01 -1.25
CA VAL A 82 18.29 -17.19 -2.70
C VAL A 82 19.16 -18.39 -3.01
N SER A 83 18.73 -19.20 -3.99
CA SER A 83 19.52 -20.30 -4.58
C SER A 83 19.97 -19.94 -5.99
N ALA A 84 21.03 -20.58 -6.48
CA ALA A 84 21.56 -20.34 -7.82
C ALA A 84 21.79 -21.65 -8.55
N GLU A 85 21.40 -21.68 -9.82
CA GLU A 85 21.45 -22.87 -10.66
C GLU A 85 21.82 -22.53 -12.10
N ILE A 86 22.42 -23.49 -12.79
CA ILE A 86 22.52 -23.48 -14.26
C ILE A 86 21.66 -24.62 -14.80
N ARG A 87 20.89 -24.32 -15.84
CA ARG A 87 20.13 -25.31 -16.58
C ARG A 87 20.45 -25.26 -18.07
N ASN A 88 20.28 -26.40 -18.74
CA ASN A 88 20.30 -26.45 -20.20
C ASN A 88 18.89 -26.22 -20.79
N THR A 89 18.78 -26.12 -22.12
CA THR A 89 17.48 -25.90 -22.81
C THR A 89 16.45 -27.01 -22.62
N SER A 90 16.87 -28.21 -22.22
CA SER A 90 15.95 -29.30 -21.84
C SER A 90 15.46 -29.16 -20.39
N GLY A 91 15.83 -28.08 -19.71
CA GLY A 91 15.47 -27.78 -18.32
C GLY A 91 16.18 -28.62 -17.28
N LYS A 92 17.18 -29.44 -17.67
CA LYS A 92 17.99 -30.23 -16.75
C LYS A 92 18.94 -29.34 -15.97
N ILE A 93 19.07 -29.61 -14.68
CA ILE A 93 19.98 -28.89 -13.78
C ILE A 93 21.40 -29.43 -13.99
N LEU A 94 22.35 -28.53 -14.27
CA LEU A 94 23.77 -28.87 -14.46
C LEU A 94 24.58 -28.69 -13.18
N ILE A 95 24.26 -27.65 -12.42
CA ILE A 95 24.82 -27.38 -11.09
C ILE A 95 23.80 -26.58 -10.30
N SER A 96 23.73 -26.83 -9.00
CA SER A 96 22.89 -26.07 -8.07
C SER A 96 23.67 -25.74 -6.81
N ARG A 97 23.35 -24.59 -6.23
CA ARG A 97 23.86 -24.16 -4.95
C ARG A 97 22.71 -24.03 -3.94
N PRO A 98 22.88 -24.55 -2.71
CA PRO A 98 21.93 -24.38 -1.63
C PRO A 98 21.45 -22.94 -1.48
N VAL A 99 20.22 -22.79 -0.98
CA VAL A 99 19.72 -21.49 -0.55
C VAL A 99 20.67 -20.87 0.48
N LYS A 100 21.03 -19.60 0.28
CA LYS A 100 21.66 -18.76 1.31
C LYS A 100 20.63 -17.75 1.77
N TYR A 101 20.49 -17.61 3.08
CA TYR A 101 19.68 -16.55 3.67
C TYR A 101 20.53 -15.38 4.13
N ASN A 102 19.93 -14.19 4.21
CA ASN A 102 20.59 -13.05 4.83
C ASN A 102 20.90 -13.34 6.30
N ALA A 103 22.16 -13.17 6.70
CA ALA A 103 22.62 -13.47 8.05
C ALA A 103 22.26 -12.37 9.05
N ALA A 104 22.13 -11.14 8.57
CA ALA A 104 21.82 -9.96 9.36
C ALA A 104 20.82 -9.06 8.61
N ALA A 105 20.64 -7.84 9.12
CA ALA A 105 19.82 -6.84 8.46
C ALA A 105 20.44 -6.43 7.11
N GLU A 106 19.89 -6.94 6.00
CA GLU A 106 20.41 -6.73 4.65
C GLU A 106 19.26 -6.41 3.70
N SER A 107 19.47 -5.49 2.76
CA SER A 107 18.46 -5.11 1.77
C SER A 107 18.53 -5.94 0.51
N TRP A 108 19.55 -6.78 0.37
CA TRP A 108 19.77 -7.64 -0.77
C TRP A 108 20.66 -8.81 -0.36
N ILE A 109 20.55 -9.92 -1.08
CA ILE A 109 21.51 -11.02 -1.04
C ILE A 109 21.71 -11.58 -2.43
N TRP A 110 22.74 -12.41 -2.57
CA TRP A 110 23.05 -13.11 -3.80
C TRP A 110 23.53 -14.51 -3.50
N GLN A 111 23.48 -15.41 -4.47
CA GLN A 111 24.12 -16.73 -4.39
C GLN A 111 24.79 -17.04 -5.72
N GLU A 112 25.92 -17.74 -5.69
CA GLU A 112 26.73 -17.99 -6.89
C GLU A 112 27.24 -19.41 -6.94
N THR A 113 26.98 -20.10 -8.05
CA THR A 113 27.49 -21.46 -8.27
C THR A 113 29.01 -21.43 -8.49
N SER A 114 29.69 -22.57 -8.40
CA SER A 114 30.97 -22.71 -9.08
C SER A 114 30.77 -22.87 -10.59
N SER A 115 31.87 -22.90 -11.34
CA SER A 115 31.84 -23.03 -12.79
C SER A 115 31.53 -24.46 -13.22
N ALA A 116 30.44 -24.66 -13.95
CA ALA A 116 30.05 -25.94 -14.53
C ALA A 116 30.30 -25.95 -16.04
N ARG A 117 30.55 -27.16 -16.58
CA ARG A 117 30.61 -27.35 -18.03
C ARG A 117 29.21 -27.24 -18.61
N GLY A 118 29.04 -26.42 -19.63
CA GLY A 118 27.79 -26.26 -20.36
C GLY A 118 28.00 -26.46 -21.85
N GLU A 119 27.15 -27.27 -22.47
CA GLU A 119 27.14 -27.47 -23.92
C GLU A 119 25.85 -26.91 -24.51
N GLY A 120 25.95 -26.33 -25.71
CA GLY A 120 24.81 -25.69 -26.36
C GLY A 120 24.31 -24.46 -25.62
N THR A 121 23.00 -24.32 -25.54
CA THR A 121 22.36 -23.17 -24.88
C THR A 121 22.01 -23.52 -23.43
N ILE A 122 22.49 -22.69 -22.52
CA ILE A 122 22.28 -22.81 -21.08
C ILE A 122 21.81 -21.47 -20.51
N TYR A 123 21.28 -21.49 -19.29
CA TYR A 123 20.86 -20.28 -18.60
C TYR A 123 21.03 -20.39 -17.10
N SER A 124 21.25 -19.22 -16.50
CA SER A 124 21.18 -19.01 -15.05
C SER A 124 19.71 -18.89 -14.63
N THR A 125 19.36 -19.50 -13.50
CA THR A 125 18.07 -19.40 -12.80
C THR A 125 18.27 -19.78 -11.33
N GLY A 126 17.19 -19.87 -10.55
CA GLY A 126 17.22 -20.30 -9.16
C GLY A 126 15.86 -20.09 -8.51
N LYS A 127 15.86 -20.08 -7.17
CA LYS A 127 14.67 -19.79 -6.37
C LYS A 127 14.94 -18.63 -5.42
N ALA A 128 13.91 -17.84 -5.20
CA ALA A 128 13.81 -16.88 -4.11
C ALA A 128 12.95 -17.47 -2.99
N TYR A 129 13.38 -17.28 -1.76
CA TYR A 129 12.66 -17.67 -0.55
C TYR A 129 12.35 -16.39 0.21
N LEU A 130 11.08 -16.06 0.33
CA LEU A 130 10.62 -14.85 1.00
C LEU A 130 9.92 -15.23 2.29
N SER A 131 10.40 -14.72 3.43
CA SER A 131 9.86 -15.03 4.74
C SER A 131 9.33 -13.78 5.43
N ASN A 132 8.31 -13.98 6.27
CA ASN A 132 7.77 -12.97 7.18
C ASN A 132 8.20 -13.21 8.65
N GLY A 133 9.14 -14.14 8.88
CA GLY A 133 9.58 -14.57 10.21
C GLY A 133 8.84 -15.80 10.77
N SER A 134 7.63 -16.08 10.28
CA SER A 134 6.79 -17.21 10.72
C SER A 134 6.54 -18.24 9.61
N GLN A 135 6.51 -17.78 8.36
CA GLN A 135 6.29 -18.58 7.16
C GLN A 135 7.26 -18.14 6.07
N SER A 136 7.51 -19.03 5.12
CA SER A 136 8.28 -18.74 3.91
C SER A 136 7.50 -19.16 2.68
N VAL A 137 7.65 -18.40 1.59
CA VAL A 137 7.16 -18.77 0.26
C VAL A 137 8.33 -18.87 -0.71
N GLU A 138 8.17 -19.71 -1.74
CA GLU A 138 9.16 -19.93 -2.79
C GLU A 138 8.69 -19.30 -4.11
N TYR A 139 9.60 -18.62 -4.81
CA TYR A 139 9.38 -18.09 -6.15
C TYR A 139 10.47 -18.52 -7.13
N ASP A 140 10.09 -18.78 -8.39
CA ASP A 140 11.03 -18.99 -9.49
C ASP A 140 11.70 -17.70 -9.90
N LEU A 141 13.04 -17.68 -9.94
CA LEU A 141 13.80 -16.55 -10.47
C LEU A 141 13.79 -16.51 -12.00
N PRO A 142 13.86 -15.30 -12.60
CA PRO A 142 13.94 -15.17 -14.05
C PRO A 142 15.20 -15.82 -14.61
N ARG A 143 15.13 -16.19 -15.89
CA ARG A 143 16.23 -16.80 -16.64
C ARG A 143 17.11 -15.76 -17.31
N SER A 144 18.42 -15.97 -17.32
CA SER A 144 19.38 -15.12 -18.06
C SER A 144 19.09 -15.05 -19.56
N ALA A 145 19.43 -13.92 -20.21
CA ALA A 145 19.15 -13.67 -21.63
C ALA A 145 19.94 -14.54 -22.64
N ASN A 146 20.79 -15.48 -22.21
CA ASN A 146 21.55 -16.38 -23.09
C ASN A 146 20.65 -17.33 -23.93
N VAL A 147 19.34 -17.35 -23.68
CA VAL A 147 18.36 -18.09 -24.49
C VAL A 147 17.36 -17.11 -25.08
N SER A 148 17.35 -16.98 -26.41
CA SER A 148 16.32 -16.17 -27.08
C SER A 148 14.93 -16.71 -26.76
N THR A 149 13.97 -15.81 -26.60
CA THR A 149 12.59 -16.14 -26.22
C THR A 149 11.94 -17.16 -27.16
N GLY A 150 12.14 -17.02 -28.47
CA GLY A 150 11.64 -17.98 -29.47
C GLY A 150 12.28 -19.36 -29.39
N ARG A 151 13.59 -19.44 -29.14
CA ARG A 151 14.29 -20.74 -28.97
C ARG A 151 13.83 -21.45 -27.70
N TRP A 152 13.58 -20.70 -26.64
CA TRP A 152 13.00 -21.22 -25.41
C TRP A 152 11.58 -21.75 -25.62
N ALA A 153 10.69 -20.99 -26.25
CA ALA A 153 9.31 -21.42 -26.46
C ALA A 153 9.24 -22.77 -27.21
N ALA A 154 10.06 -22.94 -28.25
CA ALA A 154 10.16 -24.20 -28.99
C ALA A 154 10.74 -25.33 -28.12
N ALA A 155 11.81 -25.09 -27.37
CA ALA A 155 12.41 -26.09 -26.49
C ALA A 155 11.47 -26.49 -25.33
N PHE A 156 10.74 -25.52 -24.77
CA PHE A 156 9.76 -25.72 -23.71
C PHE A 156 8.57 -26.56 -24.19
N GLN A 157 8.05 -26.25 -25.38
CA GLN A 157 6.98 -27.03 -25.99
C GLN A 157 7.43 -28.46 -26.29
N ALA A 158 8.61 -28.63 -26.91
CA ALA A 158 9.17 -29.95 -27.19
C ALA A 158 9.38 -30.76 -25.90
N LEU A 159 9.90 -30.12 -24.84
CA LEU A 159 10.07 -30.74 -23.53
C LEU A 159 8.74 -31.20 -22.94
N ALA A 160 7.69 -30.39 -23.01
CA ALA A 160 6.36 -30.76 -22.53
C ALA A 160 5.79 -31.95 -23.31
N GLU A 161 5.88 -31.92 -24.64
CA GLU A 161 5.38 -32.99 -25.53
C GLU A 161 6.15 -34.31 -25.34
N GLU A 162 7.45 -34.25 -25.06
CA GLU A 162 8.30 -35.42 -24.89
C GLU A 162 8.20 -36.06 -23.50
N THR A 163 8.00 -35.25 -22.45
CA THR A 163 8.21 -35.71 -21.07
C THR A 163 6.95 -35.76 -20.20
N LEU A 164 5.86 -35.09 -20.58
CA LEU A 164 4.59 -35.17 -19.85
C LEU A 164 3.72 -36.32 -20.35
N THR A 165 2.80 -36.77 -19.52
CA THR A 165 1.77 -37.73 -19.92
C THR A 165 0.77 -37.09 -20.89
N ALA A 166 -0.11 -37.91 -21.49
CA ALA A 166 -1.17 -37.41 -22.36
C ALA A 166 -2.13 -36.43 -21.64
N GLU A 167 -2.22 -36.52 -20.32
CA GLU A 167 -3.00 -35.62 -19.46
C GLU A 167 -2.24 -34.33 -19.09
N GLY A 168 -1.00 -34.16 -19.55
CA GLY A 168 -0.17 -32.98 -19.27
C GLY A 168 0.40 -32.96 -17.85
N THR A 169 0.55 -34.12 -17.21
CA THR A 169 1.15 -34.25 -15.87
C THR A 169 2.50 -34.95 -15.92
N TYR A 170 3.26 -34.92 -14.82
CA TYR A 170 4.51 -35.68 -14.76
C TYR A 170 4.25 -37.18 -14.70
N PRO A 171 5.09 -37.99 -15.35
CA PRO A 171 5.06 -39.44 -15.18
C PRO A 171 5.37 -39.83 -13.72
N VAL A 172 4.81 -40.96 -13.30
CA VAL A 172 4.94 -41.50 -11.94
C VAL A 172 5.65 -42.85 -12.00
N ASN A 173 6.68 -43.02 -11.16
CA ASN A 173 7.43 -44.26 -11.09
C ASN A 173 6.75 -45.32 -10.21
N ALA A 174 7.33 -46.53 -10.14
CA ALA A 174 6.77 -47.64 -9.35
C ALA A 174 6.71 -47.37 -7.83
N LYS A 175 7.45 -46.37 -7.33
CA LYS A 175 7.43 -45.94 -5.93
C LYS A 175 6.41 -44.82 -5.67
N GLY A 176 5.63 -44.42 -6.68
CA GLY A 176 4.66 -43.34 -6.58
C GLY A 176 5.26 -41.94 -6.67
N GLN A 177 6.53 -41.81 -7.09
CA GLN A 177 7.21 -40.52 -7.20
C GLN A 177 7.04 -39.97 -8.61
N THR A 178 6.71 -38.69 -8.71
CA THR A 178 6.71 -37.95 -9.97
C THR A 178 8.12 -37.60 -10.41
N TYR A 179 8.41 -37.66 -11.71
CA TYR A 179 9.74 -37.31 -12.22
C TYR A 179 9.66 -36.45 -13.48
N GLY A 180 10.59 -35.50 -13.63
CA GLY A 180 10.64 -34.64 -14.80
C GLY A 180 11.41 -33.35 -14.60
N SER A 181 11.32 -32.46 -15.58
CA SER A 181 11.99 -31.16 -15.53
C SER A 181 11.17 -30.15 -14.75
N ALA A 182 11.74 -29.57 -13.68
CA ALA A 182 11.11 -28.47 -12.94
C ALA A 182 10.81 -27.23 -13.80
N ALA A 183 11.37 -27.13 -15.01
CA ALA A 183 11.02 -26.05 -15.94
C ALA A 183 9.52 -26.06 -16.29
N LEU A 184 8.86 -27.22 -16.28
CA LEU A 184 7.44 -27.37 -16.62
C LEU A 184 6.48 -27.11 -15.46
N SER A 185 6.99 -26.75 -14.27
CA SER A 185 6.19 -26.64 -13.05
C SER A 185 5.02 -25.67 -13.18
N LYS A 186 5.20 -24.54 -13.88
CA LYS A 186 4.14 -23.54 -14.11
C LYS A 186 3.01 -24.06 -15.00
N VAL A 187 3.28 -25.03 -15.87
CA VAL A 187 2.25 -25.64 -16.73
C VAL A 187 1.54 -26.77 -15.99
N VAL A 188 2.30 -27.59 -15.26
CA VAL A 188 1.74 -28.73 -14.52
C VAL A 188 1.05 -28.32 -13.21
N GLY A 189 1.46 -27.19 -12.63
CA GLY A 189 0.96 -26.65 -11.37
C GLY A 189 1.76 -27.05 -10.13
N TYR A 190 2.78 -27.92 -10.26
CA TYR A 190 3.67 -28.34 -9.18
C TYR A 190 5.05 -28.77 -9.72
N GLU A 191 6.06 -28.92 -8.85
CA GLU A 191 7.35 -29.54 -9.21
C GLU A 191 7.34 -31.05 -8.94
N PRO A 192 8.00 -31.87 -9.78
CA PRO A 192 8.05 -33.31 -9.56
C PRO A 192 8.94 -33.66 -8.34
N ASP A 193 8.74 -34.84 -7.77
CA ASP A 193 9.56 -35.35 -6.66
C ASP A 193 11.02 -35.59 -7.07
N LEU A 194 11.24 -35.99 -8.32
CA LEU A 194 12.54 -36.24 -8.94
C LEU A 194 12.79 -35.22 -10.06
N LEU A 195 13.73 -34.31 -9.83
CA LEU A 195 14.07 -33.20 -10.73
C LEU A 195 15.14 -33.62 -11.73
N ALA A 196 14.89 -33.46 -13.03
CA ALA A 196 15.84 -33.81 -14.08
C ALA A 196 17.17 -33.03 -13.94
N ALA A 197 18.29 -33.76 -13.94
CA ALA A 197 19.62 -33.23 -13.67
C ALA A 197 20.71 -33.98 -14.46
N VAL A 198 21.90 -33.40 -14.52
CA VAL A 198 23.10 -34.01 -15.10
C VAL A 198 24.13 -34.21 -14.00
N GLY A 199 24.53 -35.46 -13.76
CA GLY A 199 25.52 -35.83 -12.76
C GLY A 199 26.91 -35.29 -13.06
N ILE A 200 27.81 -35.41 -12.08
CA ILE A 200 29.21 -34.93 -12.17
C ILE A 200 29.95 -35.56 -13.36
N ASP A 201 29.63 -36.82 -13.67
CA ASP A 201 30.21 -37.57 -14.78
C ASP A 201 29.52 -37.33 -16.13
N GLY A 202 28.57 -36.38 -16.20
CA GLY A 202 27.79 -36.07 -17.40
C GLY A 202 26.63 -37.03 -17.66
N VAL A 203 26.34 -37.94 -16.72
CA VAL A 203 25.22 -38.90 -16.82
C VAL A 203 23.90 -38.19 -16.53
N ASP A 204 22.92 -38.37 -17.41
CA ASP A 204 21.55 -37.91 -17.19
C ASP A 204 20.86 -38.70 -16.07
N GLY A 205 20.16 -38.00 -15.19
CA GLY A 205 19.38 -38.61 -14.13
C GLY A 205 18.45 -37.61 -13.46
N TYR A 206 18.12 -37.89 -12.21
CA TYR A 206 17.22 -37.08 -11.40
C TYR A 206 17.79 -36.86 -10.01
N ILE A 207 17.51 -35.70 -9.41
CA ILE A 207 17.82 -35.41 -8.01
C ILE A 207 16.52 -35.28 -7.22
N LEU A 208 16.53 -35.65 -5.95
CA LEU A 208 15.35 -35.53 -5.11
C LEU A 208 15.03 -34.04 -4.87
N ARG A 209 13.78 -33.62 -5.11
CA ARG A 209 13.34 -32.23 -4.92
C ARG A 209 13.66 -31.74 -3.51
N THR A 210 13.40 -32.54 -2.49
CA THR A 210 13.62 -32.17 -1.09
C THR A 210 15.10 -31.99 -0.73
N ASP A 211 16.04 -32.56 -1.50
CA ASP A 211 17.48 -32.34 -1.28
C ASP A 211 17.91 -30.93 -1.73
N VAL A 212 17.22 -30.37 -2.73
CA VAL A 212 17.56 -29.07 -3.34
C VAL A 212 16.53 -27.96 -3.09
N ARG A 213 15.34 -28.31 -2.61
CA ARG A 213 14.20 -27.45 -2.22
C ARG A 213 13.65 -27.93 -0.87
N PRO A 214 14.41 -27.77 0.22
CA PRO A 214 13.90 -28.12 1.55
C PRO A 214 12.71 -27.22 1.89
N GLU A 215 11.65 -27.81 2.44
CA GLU A 215 10.50 -27.06 2.94
C GLU A 215 10.86 -26.50 4.32
N LEU A 216 11.32 -25.24 4.33
CA LEU A 216 11.75 -24.51 5.53
C LEU A 216 10.70 -23.44 5.85
N ASN A 217 9.85 -23.71 6.82
CA ASN A 217 8.72 -22.82 7.14
C ASN A 217 9.04 -21.89 8.31
N THR A 218 9.94 -22.30 9.21
CA THR A 218 10.25 -21.58 10.44
C THR A 218 11.70 -21.10 10.50
N PHE A 219 11.94 -20.05 11.28
CA PHE A 219 13.28 -19.55 11.56
C PHE A 219 14.22 -20.64 12.14
N GLU A 220 13.69 -21.50 13.02
CA GLU A 220 14.46 -22.60 13.62
C GLU A 220 14.88 -23.64 12.57
N GLU A 221 13.98 -24.01 11.66
CA GLU A 221 14.29 -24.90 10.53
C GLU A 221 15.35 -24.31 9.61
N ILE A 222 15.27 -23.01 9.30
CA ILE A 222 16.27 -22.31 8.48
C ILE A 222 17.64 -22.36 9.16
N CYS A 223 17.73 -22.03 10.45
CA CYS A 223 18.98 -22.07 11.19
C CYS A 223 19.56 -23.48 11.30
N ALA A 224 18.71 -24.50 11.50
CA ALA A 224 19.13 -25.89 11.54
C ALA A 224 19.67 -26.35 10.18
N TYR A 225 19.00 -25.96 9.09
CA TYR A 225 19.43 -26.23 7.73
C TYR A 225 20.79 -25.60 7.40
N GLU A 226 20.99 -24.31 7.70
CA GLU A 226 22.27 -23.64 7.46
C GLU A 226 23.41 -24.31 8.22
N LYS A 227 23.19 -24.65 9.51
CA LYS A 227 24.18 -25.37 10.31
C LYS A 227 24.52 -26.74 9.70
N ALA A 228 23.53 -27.45 9.16
CA ALA A 228 23.74 -28.72 8.48
C ALA A 228 24.51 -28.54 7.16
N MET A 229 24.23 -27.48 6.39
CA MET A 229 24.94 -27.17 5.15
C MET A 229 26.39 -26.73 5.41
N ASP A 230 26.64 -25.94 6.44
CA ASP A 230 27.99 -25.50 6.84
C ASP A 230 28.86 -26.66 7.35
N ALA A 231 28.23 -27.65 7.99
CA ALA A 231 28.90 -28.86 8.45
C ALA A 231 29.16 -29.87 7.32
N ARG A 232 28.52 -29.71 6.16
CA ARG A 232 28.64 -30.63 5.04
C ARG A 232 30.04 -30.53 4.42
N THR A 233 30.68 -31.68 4.26
CA THR A 233 32.03 -31.76 3.68
C THR A 233 32.01 -32.26 2.24
N ASP A 234 30.98 -33.01 1.88
CA ASP A 234 30.70 -33.48 0.53
C ASP A 234 29.65 -32.59 -0.14
N CYS A 235 30.09 -31.71 -1.03
CA CYS A 235 29.21 -30.81 -1.79
C CYS A 235 28.47 -31.54 -2.93
N THR A 236 27.92 -32.72 -2.64
CA THR A 236 27.24 -33.58 -3.62
C THR A 236 26.01 -34.23 -3.01
N ILE A 237 24.99 -34.46 -3.82
CA ILE A 237 23.78 -35.24 -3.47
C ILE A 237 23.66 -36.46 -4.40
N PRO A 238 22.88 -37.49 -4.03
CA PRO A 238 22.63 -38.63 -4.90
C PRO A 238 21.97 -38.22 -6.22
N LEU A 239 22.34 -38.92 -7.30
CA LEU A 239 21.67 -38.88 -8.59
C LEU A 239 20.92 -40.20 -8.78
N PHE A 240 19.68 -40.14 -9.23
CA PHE A 240 18.78 -41.28 -9.38
C PHE A 240 18.37 -41.51 -10.84
N ASP A 241 17.98 -42.73 -11.19
CA ASP A 241 17.21 -43.03 -12.39
C ASP A 241 15.71 -42.66 -12.22
N ALA A 242 14.90 -42.88 -13.26
CA ALA A 242 13.47 -42.58 -13.23
C ALA A 242 12.71 -43.46 -12.20
N GLU A 243 13.20 -44.68 -11.96
CA GLU A 243 12.69 -45.61 -10.95
C GLU A 243 13.14 -45.25 -9.51
N GLY A 244 13.92 -44.19 -9.34
CA GLY A 244 14.40 -43.69 -8.05
C GLY A 244 15.50 -44.54 -7.43
N ASN A 245 16.34 -45.21 -8.23
CA ASN A 245 17.52 -45.95 -7.79
C ASN A 245 18.77 -45.07 -7.96
N GLU A 246 19.67 -45.05 -6.97
CA GLU A 246 20.89 -44.23 -7.05
C GLU A 246 21.83 -44.75 -8.15
N ILE A 247 22.19 -43.86 -9.09
CA ILE A 247 23.05 -44.12 -10.24
C ILE A 247 24.32 -43.25 -10.26
N GLY A 248 24.46 -42.31 -9.32
CA GLY A 248 25.63 -41.44 -9.26
C GLY A 248 25.53 -40.30 -8.26
N ARG A 249 26.28 -39.23 -8.54
CA ARG A 249 26.34 -38.02 -7.70
C ARG A 249 26.13 -36.77 -8.55
N PHE A 250 25.44 -35.79 -7.96
CA PHE A 250 25.19 -34.48 -8.54
C PHE A 250 25.91 -33.41 -7.71
N GLN A 251 26.47 -32.40 -8.39
CA GLN A 251 27.19 -31.30 -7.73
C GLN A 251 26.20 -30.35 -7.03
N TYR A 252 26.28 -30.26 -5.71
CA TYR A 252 25.39 -29.43 -4.88
C TYR A 252 26.18 -28.63 -3.84
N GLY A 253 26.49 -27.38 -4.20
CA GLY A 253 27.33 -26.47 -3.41
C GLY A 253 28.83 -26.57 -3.74
N GLU A 254 29.61 -25.60 -3.24
CA GLU A 254 31.09 -25.58 -3.17
C GLU A 254 31.52 -24.32 -2.38
N LYS A 255 32.68 -24.29 -1.71
CA LYS A 255 33.22 -23.02 -1.16
C LYS A 255 33.76 -22.17 -2.31
N VAL A 256 33.02 -21.13 -2.70
CA VAL A 256 33.40 -20.21 -3.76
C VAL A 256 33.85 -18.89 -3.12
N GLU A 257 35.06 -18.45 -3.45
CA GLU A 257 35.48 -17.08 -3.14
C GLU A 257 34.74 -16.12 -4.07
N THR A 258 34.30 -14.98 -3.52
CA THR A 258 33.54 -13.98 -4.27
C THR A 258 34.32 -13.53 -5.51
N SER A 259 33.70 -13.69 -6.69
CA SER A 259 34.26 -13.25 -7.97
C SER A 259 34.33 -11.73 -8.08
N ASP A 260 35.22 -11.20 -8.94
CA ASP A 260 35.36 -9.75 -9.14
C ASP A 260 34.12 -9.12 -9.79
N ASP A 261 33.38 -9.87 -10.60
CA ASP A 261 32.11 -9.40 -11.20
C ASP A 261 31.03 -9.23 -10.14
N VAL A 262 30.90 -10.20 -9.24
CA VAL A 262 30.00 -10.08 -8.10
C VAL A 262 30.42 -8.90 -7.23
N LYS A 263 31.71 -8.73 -6.90
CA LYS A 263 32.20 -7.58 -6.09
C LYS A 263 31.75 -6.24 -6.66
N ARG A 264 31.82 -6.05 -7.98
CA ARG A 264 31.35 -4.81 -8.63
C ARG A 264 29.87 -4.54 -8.38
N THR A 265 29.03 -5.57 -8.47
CA THR A 265 27.59 -5.46 -8.19
C THR A 265 27.33 -5.20 -6.70
N LEU A 266 28.08 -5.84 -5.80
CA LEU A 266 28.00 -5.59 -4.35
C LEU A 266 28.33 -4.13 -4.02
N ASP A 267 29.40 -3.59 -4.59
CA ASP A 267 29.82 -2.21 -4.36
C ASP A 267 28.74 -1.21 -4.81
N TRP A 268 28.09 -1.47 -5.95
CA TRP A 268 26.97 -0.65 -6.43
C TRP A 268 25.76 -0.73 -5.50
N LEU A 269 25.35 -1.94 -5.11
CA LEU A 269 24.20 -2.17 -4.23
C LEU A 269 24.41 -1.55 -2.84
N GLU A 270 25.62 -1.64 -2.29
CA GLU A 270 25.93 -1.03 -0.99
C GLU A 270 25.88 0.50 -1.08
N GLN A 271 26.36 1.11 -2.18
CA GLN A 271 26.22 2.57 -2.37
C GLN A 271 24.75 3.02 -2.43
N GLU A 272 23.89 2.28 -3.13
CA GLU A 272 22.45 2.60 -3.21
C GLU A 272 21.75 2.45 -1.85
N LYS A 273 22.09 1.39 -1.10
CA LYS A 273 21.62 1.21 0.28
C LYS A 273 22.04 2.37 1.19
N GLN A 274 23.28 2.85 1.10
CA GLN A 274 23.73 4.00 1.89
C GLN A 274 22.94 5.28 1.56
N LYS A 275 22.64 5.53 0.27
CA LYS A 275 21.79 6.66 -0.14
C LYS A 275 20.38 6.55 0.43
N TYR A 276 19.77 5.37 0.36
CA TYR A 276 18.44 5.14 0.93
C TYR A 276 18.44 5.39 2.44
N MET A 277 19.42 4.84 3.16
CA MET A 277 19.49 5.00 4.61
C MET A 277 19.68 6.46 5.01
N GLU A 278 20.47 7.24 4.27
CA GLU A 278 20.60 8.67 4.55
C GLU A 278 19.27 9.40 4.33
N GLN A 279 18.53 9.05 3.28
CA GLN A 279 17.19 9.58 3.07
C GLN A 279 16.23 9.22 4.21
N VAL A 280 16.26 7.98 4.71
CA VAL A 280 15.47 7.57 5.89
C VAL A 280 15.79 8.45 7.09
N ARG A 281 17.08 8.65 7.40
CA ARG A 281 17.50 9.46 8.55
C ARG A 281 16.99 10.89 8.45
N GLU A 282 17.09 11.49 7.28
CA GLU A 282 16.57 12.84 7.04
C GLU A 282 15.04 12.90 7.15
N ASP A 283 14.32 11.92 6.59
CA ASP A 283 12.86 11.81 6.72
C ASP A 283 12.45 11.74 8.20
N ILE A 284 13.16 10.93 9.00
CA ILE A 284 12.88 10.72 10.43
C ILE A 284 13.23 11.94 11.27
N ARG A 285 14.44 12.51 11.12
CA ARG A 285 14.89 13.70 11.86
C ARG A 285 13.99 14.90 11.62
N GLU A 286 13.56 15.08 10.37
CA GLU A 286 12.70 16.19 9.99
C GLU A 286 11.20 15.90 10.17
N ARG A 287 10.84 14.69 10.63
CA ARG A 287 9.46 14.22 10.75
C ARG A 287 8.65 14.35 9.45
N ARG A 288 9.29 14.09 8.31
CA ARG A 288 8.66 14.12 6.99
C ARG A 288 7.96 12.79 6.73
N ASP A 289 6.64 12.82 6.70
CA ASP A 289 5.80 11.67 6.35
C ASP A 289 6.09 10.42 7.23
N VAL A 290 6.23 10.64 8.54
CA VAL A 290 6.48 9.59 9.55
C VAL A 290 5.32 9.50 10.53
N VAL A 291 5.18 8.32 11.13
CA VAL A 291 4.19 8.00 12.16
C VAL A 291 4.94 7.42 13.36
N GLU A 292 4.65 7.91 14.55
CA GLU A 292 5.13 7.31 15.80
C GLU A 292 4.38 6.00 16.06
N VAL A 293 5.11 4.93 16.33
CA VAL A 293 4.57 3.59 16.55
C VAL A 293 5.09 3.01 17.86
N LEU A 294 4.20 2.36 18.59
CA LEU A 294 4.51 1.63 19.81
C LEU A 294 3.97 0.21 19.69
N GLN A 295 4.84 -0.79 19.65
CA GLN A 295 4.43 -2.20 19.64
C GLN A 295 5.41 -3.08 20.39
N ASN A 296 4.89 -3.96 21.25
CA ASN A 296 5.70 -4.88 22.07
C ASN A 296 6.79 -4.20 22.91
N GLY A 297 6.55 -2.95 23.34
CA GLY A 297 7.50 -2.16 24.13
C GLY A 297 8.62 -1.51 23.32
N VAL A 298 8.57 -1.58 21.98
CA VAL A 298 9.45 -0.84 21.07
C VAL A 298 8.74 0.44 20.64
N ASP A 299 9.26 1.59 21.04
CA ASP A 299 8.82 2.93 20.65
C ASP A 299 9.73 3.46 19.53
N GLY A 300 9.14 4.00 18.48
CA GLY A 300 9.90 4.56 17.36
C GLY A 300 9.02 5.15 16.27
N TYR A 301 9.61 5.32 15.09
CA TYR A 301 9.01 6.00 13.95
C TYR A 301 8.97 5.04 12.75
N CYS A 302 7.83 4.98 12.07
CA CYS A 302 7.69 4.36 10.75
C CYS A 302 7.51 5.45 9.69
N ARG A 303 8.15 5.36 8.53
CA ARG A 303 7.76 6.23 7.40
C ARG A 303 6.44 5.73 6.84
N ARG A 304 5.50 6.63 6.57
CA ARG A 304 4.17 6.29 6.04
C ARG A 304 4.26 5.53 4.72
N LYS A 305 5.20 5.89 3.84
CA LYS A 305 5.49 5.15 2.60
C LYS A 305 5.99 3.72 2.82
N ASP A 306 6.60 3.42 3.97
CA ASP A 306 7.05 2.06 4.33
C ASP A 306 5.91 1.24 4.99
N MET A 307 4.77 1.87 5.33
CA MET A 307 3.60 1.23 5.94
C MET A 307 2.53 0.77 4.92
N ASP A 308 2.60 1.19 3.66
CA ASP A 308 1.52 0.92 2.70
C ASP A 308 2.02 0.62 1.26
N PRO A 309 1.96 -0.63 0.78
CA PRO A 309 2.29 -0.98 -0.61
C PRO A 309 1.24 -0.53 -1.65
N SER A 310 0.06 -0.08 -1.23
CA SER A 310 -1.14 0.03 -2.09
C SER A 310 -1.51 1.46 -2.54
N TRP A 311 -0.96 2.50 -1.91
CA TRP A 311 -1.24 3.91 -2.25
C TRP A 311 -0.44 4.35 -3.48
N GLY A 312 -0.88 3.88 -4.64
CA GLY A 312 -0.28 4.12 -5.96
C GLY A 312 -0.72 3.14 -7.03
N LEU A 313 -1.48 2.10 -6.66
CA LEU A 313 -2.03 1.12 -7.58
C LEU A 313 -3.35 1.62 -8.20
N SER A 314 -3.48 1.43 -9.50
CA SER A 314 -4.74 1.63 -10.22
C SER A 314 -5.78 0.57 -9.81
N PHE A 315 -7.06 0.81 -10.12
CA PHE A 315 -8.16 -0.12 -9.82
C PHE A 315 -7.93 -1.54 -10.37
N GLU A 316 -7.34 -1.67 -11.56
CA GLU A 316 -6.95 -2.98 -12.16
C GLU A 316 -5.85 -3.67 -11.33
N GLN A 317 -4.84 -2.92 -10.89
CA GLN A 317 -3.77 -3.45 -10.03
C GLN A 317 -4.27 -3.79 -8.63
N LEU A 318 -5.29 -3.10 -8.13
CA LEU A 318 -5.98 -3.43 -6.89
C LEU A 318 -6.81 -4.72 -7.03
N SER A 319 -7.39 -4.99 -8.21
CA SER A 319 -8.11 -6.25 -8.48
C SER A 319 -7.17 -7.45 -8.50
N GLU A 320 -6.01 -7.37 -9.16
CA GLU A 320 -4.95 -8.39 -9.08
C GLU A 320 -4.40 -8.54 -7.65
N TYR A 321 -4.28 -7.42 -6.91
CA TYR A 321 -3.81 -7.42 -5.53
C TYR A 321 -4.80 -8.10 -4.57
N VAL A 322 -6.11 -7.96 -4.80
CA VAL A 322 -7.18 -8.59 -4.02
C VAL A 322 -7.29 -10.10 -4.32
N GLU A 323 -7.05 -10.54 -5.56
CA GLU A 323 -7.04 -11.99 -5.89
C GLU A 323 -5.91 -12.77 -5.19
N VAL A 324 -4.82 -12.09 -4.80
CA VAL A 324 -3.71 -12.68 -4.04
C VAL A 324 -4.00 -12.78 -2.53
N GLN A 325 -4.96 -12.01 -2.00
CA GLN A 325 -5.24 -11.90 -0.56
C GLN A 325 -5.96 -13.10 0.08
N ASP A 326 -6.39 -14.11 -0.68
CA ASP A 326 -6.91 -15.37 -0.12
C ASP A 326 -5.84 -16.23 0.57
N THR A 327 -4.60 -15.73 0.69
CA THR A 327 -3.56 -16.28 1.56
C THR A 327 -3.09 -15.21 2.56
N ILE A 328 -3.21 -15.53 3.85
CA ILE A 328 -3.00 -14.66 5.03
C ILE A 328 -1.73 -13.79 4.86
N THR A 329 -1.92 -12.51 4.54
CA THR A 329 -0.83 -11.55 4.30
C THR A 329 -0.50 -10.83 5.62
N TYR A 330 0.63 -11.21 6.23
CA TYR A 330 1.24 -10.47 7.34
C TYR A 330 1.85 -9.17 6.81
N PHE A 331 1.38 -8.03 7.30
CA PHE A 331 1.89 -6.71 6.93
C PHE A 331 2.85 -6.22 8.02
N ALA A 332 4.14 -6.07 7.74
CA ALA A 332 5.10 -5.53 8.71
C ALA A 332 5.89 -4.35 8.13
N ALA A 333 5.98 -3.23 8.86
CA ALA A 333 6.72 -2.03 8.47
C ALA A 333 7.97 -1.83 9.35
N PRO A 334 9.11 -1.30 8.85
CA PRO A 334 10.29 -1.05 9.68
C PRO A 334 10.06 0.07 10.72
N ILE A 335 10.45 -0.17 11.98
CA ILE A 335 10.49 0.84 13.05
C ILE A 335 11.90 1.41 13.16
N TYR A 336 12.03 2.72 13.20
CA TYR A 336 13.29 3.45 13.36
C TYR A 336 13.34 4.24 14.66
N ASP A 337 14.52 4.39 15.27
CA ASP A 337 14.73 5.36 16.34
C ASP A 337 14.74 6.80 15.80
N GLY A 338 14.86 7.80 16.68
CA GLY A 338 14.89 9.22 16.27
C GLY A 338 16.11 9.63 15.43
N ASP A 339 17.13 8.78 15.34
CA ASP A 339 18.31 8.97 14.50
C ASP A 339 18.19 8.24 13.15
N GLY A 340 17.09 7.52 12.91
CA GLY A 340 16.81 6.77 11.69
C GLY A 340 17.46 5.39 11.65
N ASN A 341 17.94 4.84 12.78
CA ASN A 341 18.42 3.47 12.84
C ASN A 341 17.24 2.52 13.02
N LYS A 342 17.21 1.42 12.27
CA LYS A 342 16.15 0.42 12.38
C LYS A 342 16.25 -0.31 13.72
N ILE A 343 15.19 -0.24 14.53
CA ILE A 343 15.10 -0.83 15.88
C ILE A 343 14.05 -1.93 15.99
N GLY A 344 13.22 -2.13 14.97
CA GLY A 344 12.21 -3.17 15.01
C GLY A 344 11.38 -3.27 13.74
N MET A 345 10.29 -4.02 13.85
CA MET A 345 9.25 -4.20 12.85
C MET A 345 7.91 -3.98 13.52
N PHE A 346 7.08 -3.15 12.90
CA PHE A 346 5.70 -2.87 13.28
C PHE A 346 4.79 -3.83 12.52
N ASP A 347 4.28 -4.83 13.22
CA ASP A 347 3.26 -5.76 12.74
C ASP A 347 1.91 -5.05 12.65
N MET A 348 1.47 -4.80 11.42
CA MET A 348 0.20 -4.16 11.07
C MET A 348 -0.97 -5.15 11.05
N SER A 349 -0.74 -6.45 11.32
CA SER A 349 -1.77 -7.49 11.39
C SER A 349 -2.23 -7.81 12.83
N GLY A 350 -1.56 -7.28 13.85
CA GLY A 350 -1.90 -7.49 15.25
C GLY A 350 -3.12 -6.68 15.72
N PRO A 351 -3.94 -7.20 16.67
CA PRO A 351 -4.95 -6.39 17.33
C PRO A 351 -4.26 -5.27 18.11
N SER A 352 -4.42 -4.03 17.66
CA SER A 352 -3.86 -2.87 18.34
C SER A 352 -4.69 -2.58 19.61
N THR A 353 -4.14 -2.88 20.78
CA THR A 353 -4.61 -2.27 22.03
C THR A 353 -4.31 -0.77 21.93
N PRO A 354 -5.33 0.11 21.93
CA PRO A 354 -5.10 1.54 21.85
C PRO A 354 -4.22 1.97 23.02
N SER A 355 -3.24 2.85 22.77
CA SER A 355 -2.48 3.45 23.86
C SER A 355 -3.43 4.12 24.87
N PRO A 356 -3.05 4.31 26.15
CA PRO A 356 -3.92 4.99 27.12
C PRO A 356 -4.38 6.38 26.66
N GLU A 357 -3.59 7.07 25.84
CA GLU A 357 -3.95 8.37 25.26
C GLU A 357 -4.93 8.21 24.08
N THR A 358 -4.70 7.23 23.21
CA THR A 358 -5.61 6.89 22.11
C THR A 358 -6.96 6.39 22.65
N GLN A 359 -6.95 5.57 23.69
CA GLN A 359 -8.17 5.09 24.35
C GLN A 359 -8.96 6.26 24.96
N ARG A 360 -8.29 7.23 25.59
CA ARG A 360 -8.95 8.45 26.09
C ARG A 360 -9.56 9.29 24.98
N ILE A 361 -8.92 9.37 23.81
CA ILE A 361 -9.47 10.10 22.65
C ILE A 361 -10.69 9.36 22.09
N ILE A 362 -10.62 8.03 21.96
CA ILE A 362 -11.74 7.19 21.53
C ILE A 362 -12.91 7.36 22.50
N ASP A 363 -12.68 7.19 23.81
CA ASP A 363 -13.70 7.33 24.84
C ASP A 363 -14.33 8.73 24.82
N ARG A 364 -13.53 9.78 24.62
CA ARG A 364 -14.02 11.16 24.48
C ARG A 364 -14.90 11.33 23.25
N LEU A 365 -14.45 10.87 22.08
CA LEU A 365 -15.19 11.00 20.83
C LEU A 365 -16.49 10.19 20.86
N THR A 366 -16.47 8.99 21.43
CA THR A 366 -17.67 8.17 21.63
C THR A 366 -18.65 8.84 22.59
N ALA A 367 -18.17 9.47 23.67
CA ALA A 367 -19.02 10.23 24.59
C ALA A 367 -19.62 11.49 23.94
N GLU A 368 -18.83 12.22 23.13
CA GLU A 368 -19.30 13.39 22.37
C GLU A 368 -20.38 12.98 21.35
N GLN A 369 -20.17 11.87 20.63
CA GLN A 369 -21.13 11.36 19.65
C GLN A 369 -22.43 10.88 20.32
N ALA A 370 -22.35 10.22 21.47
CA ALA A 370 -23.51 9.84 22.26
C ALA A 370 -24.28 11.05 22.83
N ALA A 371 -23.61 12.16 23.14
CA ALA A 371 -24.26 13.39 23.58
C ALA A 371 -25.05 14.07 22.45
N VAL A 372 -24.51 14.08 21.23
CA VAL A 372 -25.21 14.59 20.04
C VAL A 372 -26.44 13.74 19.73
N LEU A 373 -26.31 12.41 19.74
CA LEU A 373 -27.41 11.49 19.47
C LEU A 373 -28.56 11.67 20.48
N ASN A 374 -28.24 11.76 21.77
CA ASN A 374 -29.23 12.04 22.82
C ASN A 374 -29.93 13.40 22.66
N GLN A 375 -29.23 14.41 22.14
CA GLN A 375 -29.82 15.72 21.87
C GLN A 375 -30.79 15.67 20.68
N GLU A 376 -30.48 14.90 19.64
CA GLU A 376 -31.36 14.68 18.49
C GLU A 376 -32.59 13.84 18.86
N GLU A 377 -32.44 12.79 19.66
CA GLU A 377 -33.56 11.98 20.17
C GLU A 377 -34.55 12.81 21.01
N ARG A 378 -34.04 13.74 21.84
CA ARG A 378 -34.88 14.68 22.58
C ARG A 378 -35.66 15.62 21.65
N LYS A 379 -34.99 16.17 20.62
CA LYS A 379 -35.66 17.02 19.61
C LYS A 379 -36.78 16.27 18.88
N ILE A 380 -36.55 15.01 18.51
CA ILE A 380 -37.57 14.17 17.86
C ILE A 380 -38.76 13.95 18.80
N THR A 381 -38.50 13.65 20.08
CA THR A 381 -39.54 13.44 21.09
C THR A 381 -40.37 14.71 21.31
N ASP A 382 -39.73 15.87 21.42
CA ASP A 382 -40.41 17.17 21.60
C ASP A 382 -41.25 17.55 20.37
N LEU A 383 -40.75 17.30 19.16
CA LEU A 383 -41.49 17.52 17.91
C LEU A 383 -42.67 16.57 17.76
N GLN A 384 -42.54 15.30 18.17
CA GLN A 384 -43.64 14.34 18.18
C GLN A 384 -44.76 14.77 19.14
N ALA A 385 -44.41 15.15 20.37
CA ALA A 385 -45.38 15.67 21.34
C ALA A 385 -46.07 16.96 20.84
N LEU A 386 -45.32 17.84 20.17
CA LEU A 386 -45.86 19.06 19.56
C LEU A 386 -46.81 18.72 18.40
N ALA A 387 -46.46 17.75 17.55
CA ALA A 387 -47.29 17.30 16.43
C ALA A 387 -48.61 16.67 16.91
N GLU A 388 -48.57 15.83 17.93
CA GLU A 388 -49.78 15.21 18.51
C GLU A 388 -50.76 16.25 19.07
N LYS A 389 -50.25 17.35 19.62
CA LYS A 389 -51.07 18.44 20.18
C LYS A 389 -51.61 19.38 19.10
N ALA A 390 -50.80 19.69 18.09
CA ALA A 390 -51.06 20.80 17.17
C ALA A 390 -51.62 20.36 15.80
N LEU A 391 -51.42 19.11 15.38
CA LEU A 391 -51.90 18.60 14.10
C LEU A 391 -53.21 17.82 14.26
N THR A 392 -53.95 17.71 13.17
CA THR A 392 -55.11 16.82 13.10
C THR A 392 -54.68 15.34 13.13
N ALA A 393 -55.62 14.42 13.38
CA ALA A 393 -55.36 12.98 13.30
C ALA A 393 -54.80 12.48 11.95
N LYS A 394 -54.88 13.30 10.89
CA LYS A 394 -54.28 13.01 9.58
C LYS A 394 -52.86 13.55 9.42
N GLY A 395 -52.27 14.15 10.46
CA GLY A 395 -50.91 14.71 10.42
C GLY A 395 -50.80 16.01 9.62
N ILE A 396 -51.89 16.76 9.43
CA ILE A 396 -51.92 18.05 8.74
C ILE A 396 -52.37 19.16 9.68
N TYR A 397 -51.99 20.41 9.37
CA TYR A 397 -52.45 21.57 10.12
C TYR A 397 -53.98 21.69 10.11
N PRO A 398 -54.60 22.06 11.24
CA PRO A 398 -55.99 22.44 11.29
C PRO A 398 -56.29 23.62 10.35
N VAL A 399 -57.53 23.67 9.85
CA VAL A 399 -58.01 24.73 8.95
C VAL A 399 -59.17 25.44 9.61
N ASN A 400 -59.13 26.77 9.64
CA ASN A 400 -60.18 27.59 10.22
C ASN A 400 -61.35 27.84 9.25
N ALA A 401 -62.39 28.54 9.71
CA ALA A 401 -63.59 28.83 8.91
C ALA A 401 -63.31 29.72 7.68
N LYS A 402 -62.18 30.44 7.66
CA LYS A 402 -61.73 31.27 6.52
C LYS A 402 -60.87 30.48 5.54
N GLY A 403 -60.65 29.18 5.78
CA GLY A 403 -59.82 28.31 4.93
C GLY A 403 -58.32 28.42 5.20
N GLN A 404 -57.91 29.09 6.28
CA GLN A 404 -56.50 29.28 6.61
C GLN A 404 -56.01 28.15 7.52
N THR A 405 -54.82 27.65 7.23
CA THR A 405 -54.11 26.69 8.08
C THR A 405 -53.44 27.39 9.25
N TYR A 406 -53.45 26.79 10.44
CA TYR A 406 -52.81 27.39 11.62
C TYR A 406 -52.02 26.37 12.44
N GLY A 407 -50.89 26.79 13.00
CA GLY A 407 -50.07 25.93 13.86
C GLY A 407 -48.62 26.40 14.04
N PRO A 408 -47.82 25.66 14.82
CA PRO A 408 -46.41 25.98 15.03
C PRO A 408 -45.59 25.78 13.76
N ALA A 409 -44.80 26.78 13.37
CA ALA A 409 -43.91 26.70 12.20
C ALA A 409 -42.89 25.55 12.28
N ALA A 410 -42.51 25.13 13.49
CA ALA A 410 -41.55 24.04 13.73
C ALA A 410 -42.01 22.67 13.18
N LEU A 411 -43.28 22.51 12.81
CA LEU A 411 -43.81 21.27 12.23
C LEU A 411 -43.87 21.30 10.69
N SER A 412 -43.42 22.38 10.05
CA SER A 412 -43.55 22.56 8.59
C SER A 412 -42.79 21.50 7.79
N GLU A 413 -41.61 21.08 8.25
CA GLU A 413 -40.84 20.00 7.64
C GLU A 413 -41.56 18.64 7.73
N LEU A 414 -42.25 18.38 8.84
CA LEU A 414 -43.01 17.15 9.05
C LEU A 414 -44.28 17.11 8.18
N VAL A 415 -44.97 18.25 8.07
CA VAL A 415 -46.24 18.36 7.32
C VAL A 415 -46.01 18.60 5.82
N GLY A 416 -44.85 19.13 5.44
CA GLY A 416 -44.44 19.42 4.06
C GLY A 416 -44.81 20.82 3.55
N TYR A 417 -45.38 21.69 4.39
CA TYR A 417 -45.67 23.09 4.09
C TYR A 417 -45.78 23.91 5.39
N GLU A 418 -45.63 25.24 5.33
CA GLU A 418 -45.87 26.13 6.48
C GLU A 418 -47.35 26.55 6.54
N PRO A 419 -47.94 26.69 7.75
CA PRO A 419 -49.32 27.14 7.87
C PRO A 419 -49.46 28.63 7.56
N ASP A 420 -50.67 29.06 7.21
CA ASP A 420 -50.98 30.47 6.92
C ASP A 420 -50.89 31.36 8.18
N LEU A 421 -51.22 30.79 9.34
CA LEU A 421 -51.16 31.40 10.66
C LEU A 421 -50.14 30.66 11.55
N LEU A 422 -49.00 31.31 11.82
CA LEU A 422 -47.88 30.75 12.59
C LEU A 422 -48.07 31.01 14.08
N ALA A 423 -47.98 29.99 14.92
CA ALA A 423 -48.13 30.14 16.37
C ALA A 423 -47.08 31.12 16.93
N ALA A 424 -47.54 32.09 17.73
CA ALA A 424 -46.73 33.16 18.27
C ALA A 424 -47.25 33.63 19.63
N VAL A 425 -46.37 34.24 20.44
CA VAL A 425 -46.74 34.87 21.71
C VAL A 425 -46.68 36.38 21.53
N GLY A 426 -47.84 37.03 21.60
CA GLY A 426 -47.96 38.47 21.46
C GLY A 426 -47.49 39.25 22.68
N ILE A 427 -47.50 40.58 22.52
CA ILE A 427 -47.16 41.53 23.57
C ILE A 427 -48.08 41.29 24.78
N GLY A 428 -47.47 41.15 25.96
CA GLY A 428 -48.19 40.82 27.19
C GLY A 428 -48.35 39.31 27.47
N GLY A 429 -47.70 38.45 26.68
CA GLY A 429 -47.68 36.99 26.91
C GLY A 429 -48.94 36.27 26.42
N VAL A 430 -49.67 36.87 25.48
CA VAL A 430 -50.91 36.30 24.93
C VAL A 430 -50.56 35.33 23.80
N ASP A 431 -50.92 34.06 23.95
CA ASP A 431 -50.76 33.07 22.88
C ASP A 431 -51.74 33.35 21.73
N GLY A 432 -51.23 33.33 20.51
CA GLY A 432 -52.01 33.55 19.29
C GLY A 432 -51.24 33.11 18.05
N TYR A 433 -51.56 33.70 16.92
CA TYR A 433 -50.95 33.39 15.64
C TYR A 433 -50.61 34.67 14.86
N ILE A 434 -49.56 34.65 14.06
CA ILE A 434 -49.21 35.73 13.12
C ILE A 434 -49.38 35.23 11.69
N LEU A 435 -49.70 36.11 10.75
CA LEU A 435 -49.79 35.71 9.33
C LEU A 435 -48.39 35.38 8.80
N ARG A 436 -48.25 34.24 8.12
CA ARG A 436 -47.00 33.82 7.46
C ARG A 436 -46.46 34.90 6.54
N THR A 437 -47.34 35.54 5.77
CA THR A 437 -46.97 36.60 4.82
C THR A 437 -46.47 37.89 5.48
N ASP A 438 -46.82 38.14 6.74
CA ASP A 438 -46.33 39.32 7.47
C ASP A 438 -44.84 39.18 7.86
N VAL A 439 -44.35 37.93 7.96
CA VAL A 439 -42.97 37.61 8.35
C VAL A 439 -42.13 37.01 7.21
N HIS A 440 -42.80 36.35 6.25
CA HIS A 440 -42.23 35.77 5.04
C HIS A 440 -42.98 36.31 3.81
N PRO A 441 -42.76 37.57 3.40
CA PRO A 441 -43.44 38.16 2.26
C PRO A 441 -42.99 37.49 0.95
N GLU A 442 -43.94 37.13 0.10
CA GLU A 442 -43.67 36.58 -1.23
C GLU A 442 -43.41 37.73 -2.22
N LEU A 443 -42.15 38.18 -2.30
CA LEU A 443 -41.71 39.25 -3.20
C LEU A 443 -41.09 38.63 -4.46
N ASN A 444 -41.76 38.75 -5.59
CA ASN A 444 -41.41 38.05 -6.84
C ASN A 444 -40.81 38.97 -7.90
N THR A 445 -40.84 40.30 -7.68
CA THR A 445 -40.31 41.30 -8.60
C THR A 445 -39.41 42.30 -7.90
N PHE A 446 -38.49 42.90 -8.66
CA PHE A 446 -37.60 43.94 -8.15
C PHE A 446 -38.36 45.18 -7.63
N GLU A 447 -39.49 45.50 -8.26
CA GLU A 447 -40.38 46.60 -7.84
C GLU A 447 -41.05 46.30 -6.49
N GLU A 448 -41.52 45.06 -6.28
CA GLU A 448 -42.06 44.61 -4.99
C GLU A 448 -41.01 44.64 -3.88
N ILE A 449 -39.76 44.26 -4.17
CA ILE A 449 -38.65 44.33 -3.22
C ILE A 449 -38.39 45.79 -2.80
N CYS A 450 -38.26 46.71 -3.76
CA CYS A 450 -38.01 48.12 -3.46
C CYS A 450 -39.16 48.75 -2.65
N ALA A 451 -40.41 48.45 -3.02
CA ALA A 451 -41.59 48.94 -2.31
C ALA A 451 -41.67 48.38 -0.88
N TYR A 452 -41.31 47.11 -0.68
CA TYR A 452 -41.22 46.50 0.64
C TYR A 452 -40.13 47.15 1.50
N GLU A 453 -38.94 47.39 0.95
CA GLU A 453 -37.83 48.06 1.66
C GLU A 453 -38.20 49.49 2.07
N GLU A 454 -38.83 50.28 1.19
CA GLU A 454 -39.31 51.63 1.49
C GLU A 454 -40.40 51.61 2.58
N ALA A 455 -41.34 50.66 2.51
CA ALA A 455 -42.40 50.50 3.50
C ALA A 455 -41.86 50.08 4.89
N MET A 456 -40.86 49.19 4.92
CA MET A 456 -40.20 48.80 6.18
C MET A 456 -39.35 49.95 6.75
N ALA A 457 -38.70 50.75 5.92
CA ALA A 457 -37.92 51.92 6.36
C ALA A 457 -38.82 53.04 6.94
N ALA A 458 -40.06 53.16 6.47
CA ALA A 458 -41.03 54.13 6.94
C ALA A 458 -41.80 53.70 8.20
N ARG A 459 -41.76 52.41 8.58
CA ARG A 459 -42.46 51.91 9.77
C ARG A 459 -41.89 52.49 11.05
N THR A 460 -42.77 53.06 11.89
CA THR A 460 -42.41 53.65 13.19
C THR A 460 -42.58 52.67 14.35
N ASP A 461 -43.42 51.65 14.19
CA ASP A 461 -43.70 50.59 15.15
C ASP A 461 -43.35 49.22 14.57
N CYS A 462 -42.51 48.48 15.29
CA CYS A 462 -42.07 47.13 14.93
C CYS A 462 -43.10 46.10 15.41
N THR A 463 -44.38 46.29 15.07
CA THR A 463 -45.45 45.37 15.47
C THR A 463 -46.29 44.90 14.30
N ILE A 464 -46.75 43.66 14.37
CA ILE A 464 -47.69 43.07 13.42
C ILE A 464 -48.93 42.55 14.17
N PRO A 465 -50.07 42.37 13.51
CA PRO A 465 -51.27 41.83 14.15
C PRO A 465 -51.03 40.42 14.71
N LEU A 466 -51.63 40.13 15.86
CA LEU A 466 -51.74 38.79 16.44
C LEU A 466 -53.20 38.35 16.31
N PHE A 467 -53.43 37.12 15.87
CA PHE A 467 -54.73 36.53 15.57
C PHE A 467 -55.05 35.34 16.48
N ASP A 468 -56.34 35.05 16.68
CA ASP A 468 -56.79 33.75 17.18
C ASP A 468 -56.75 32.67 16.09
N ALA A 469 -57.11 31.43 16.43
CA ALA A 469 -57.14 30.31 15.48
C ALA A 469 -58.17 30.52 14.35
N GLU A 470 -59.24 31.26 14.62
CA GLU A 470 -60.27 31.66 13.65
C GLU A 470 -59.83 32.83 12.74
N GLY A 471 -58.61 33.35 12.93
CA GLY A 471 -58.02 34.42 12.14
C GLY A 471 -58.59 35.81 12.47
N ASN A 472 -59.08 36.04 13.69
CA ASN A 472 -59.53 37.35 14.17
C ASN A 472 -58.42 38.02 14.96
N GLU A 473 -58.21 39.33 14.77
CA GLU A 473 -57.14 40.06 15.48
C GLU A 473 -57.46 40.13 16.98
N ILE A 474 -56.55 39.62 17.81
CA ILE A 474 -56.63 39.56 19.27
C ILE A 474 -55.53 40.39 19.95
N GLY A 475 -54.57 40.93 19.21
CA GLY A 475 -53.50 41.73 19.77
C GLY A 475 -52.42 42.10 18.77
N ARG A 476 -51.22 42.35 19.29
CA ARG A 476 -50.03 42.70 18.50
C ARG A 476 -48.86 41.81 18.89
N PHE A 477 -48.08 41.39 17.91
CA PHE A 477 -46.82 40.69 18.07
C PHE A 477 -45.66 41.67 17.80
N GLN A 478 -44.63 41.62 18.65
CA GLN A 478 -43.42 42.43 18.45
C GLN A 478 -42.56 41.78 17.36
N TYR A 479 -42.51 42.40 16.19
CA TYR A 479 -41.75 41.95 15.04
C TYR A 479 -40.51 42.84 14.84
N GLY A 480 -39.39 42.40 15.42
CA GLY A 480 -38.11 43.11 15.41
C GLY A 480 -37.99 44.19 16.49
N GLU A 481 -36.78 44.73 16.62
CA GLU A 481 -36.47 45.92 17.42
C GLU A 481 -35.73 46.92 16.53
N LYS A 482 -35.93 48.22 16.76
CA LYS A 482 -35.09 49.24 16.12
C LYS A 482 -33.72 49.22 16.80
N LEU A 483 -32.87 48.29 16.39
CA LEU A 483 -31.51 48.16 16.90
C LEU A 483 -30.68 49.34 16.38
N GLU A 484 -30.33 50.25 17.29
CA GLU A 484 -29.20 51.15 17.05
C GLU A 484 -27.96 50.27 16.83
N PRO A 485 -27.21 50.45 15.72
CA PRO A 485 -26.02 49.65 15.48
C PRO A 485 -25.08 49.79 16.68
N SER A 486 -24.58 48.66 17.19
CA SER A 486 -23.60 48.66 18.27
C SER A 486 -22.40 49.53 17.91
N GLU A 487 -21.68 50.06 18.91
CA GLU A 487 -20.49 50.88 18.64
C GLU A 487 -19.50 50.20 17.69
N ASP A 488 -19.35 48.88 17.77
CA ASP A 488 -18.46 48.11 16.90
C ASP A 488 -18.96 48.06 15.45
N VAL A 489 -20.28 47.92 15.26
CA VAL A 489 -20.89 47.99 13.93
C VAL A 489 -20.79 49.41 13.38
N ARG A 490 -21.01 50.46 14.19
CA ARG A 490 -20.81 51.86 13.79
C ARG A 490 -19.38 52.14 13.35
N ARG A 491 -18.38 51.73 14.14
CA ARG A 491 -16.96 51.89 13.76
C ARG A 491 -16.64 51.15 12.47
N THR A 492 -17.26 50.00 12.24
CA THR A 492 -17.07 49.23 11.01
C THR A 492 -17.70 49.93 9.81
N ILE A 493 -18.91 50.48 9.96
CA ILE A 493 -19.57 51.28 8.93
C ILE A 493 -18.73 52.52 8.59
N ASP A 494 -18.30 53.29 9.60
CA ASP A 494 -17.48 54.49 9.41
C ASP A 494 -16.15 54.17 8.70
N ARG A 495 -15.49 53.06 9.08
CA ARG A 495 -14.28 52.59 8.41
C ARG A 495 -14.54 52.26 6.95
N LEU A 496 -15.62 51.53 6.66
CA LEU A 496 -15.98 51.15 5.29
C LEU A 496 -16.36 52.38 4.44
N GLU A 497 -17.02 53.38 5.02
CA GLU A 497 -17.31 54.63 4.33
C GLU A 497 -16.04 55.44 4.04
N GLN A 498 -15.09 55.50 4.99
CA GLN A 498 -13.78 56.12 4.77
C GLN A 498 -12.99 55.39 3.68
N GLU A 499 -12.99 54.06 3.67
CA GLU A 499 -12.35 53.25 2.63
C GLU A 499 -13.01 53.47 1.26
N LYS A 500 -14.35 53.57 1.21
CA LYS A 500 -15.11 53.86 -0.02
C LYS A 500 -14.86 55.28 -0.54
N GLN A 501 -14.72 56.26 0.34
CA GLN A 501 -14.32 57.62 -0.04
C GLN A 501 -12.87 57.68 -0.52
N ALA A 502 -11.95 56.96 0.13
CA ALA A 502 -10.55 56.85 -0.29
C ALA A 502 -10.40 56.13 -1.64
N ALA A 503 -11.24 55.13 -1.91
CA ALA A 503 -11.28 54.42 -3.19
C ALA A 503 -11.89 55.27 -4.32
N ARG A 504 -12.78 56.22 -4.03
CA ARG A 504 -13.29 57.20 -4.99
C ARG A 504 -12.32 58.36 -5.26
N ALA A 505 -11.39 58.60 -4.35
CA ALA A 505 -10.35 59.63 -4.46
C ALA A 505 -9.06 59.13 -5.14
N ARG A 506 -8.97 57.82 -5.42
CA ARG A 506 -7.97 57.19 -6.30
C ARG A 506 -8.58 56.96 -7.66
#